data_AF-A0A357J0S6-F1
#
_entry.id   AF-A0A357J0S6-F1
#
_cell.length_a   1.000
_cell.length_b   1.000
_cell.length_c   1.000
_cell.angle_alpha   90.00
_cell.angle_beta   90.00
_cell.angle_gamma   90.00
#
_symmetry.space_group_name_H-M   'P 1'
#
loop_
_entity.id
_entity.type
_entity.pdbx_description
1 polymer ?
#
loop_
_entity_poly.entity_id
_entity_poly.type
_entity_poly.pdbx_seq_one_letter_code
_entity_poly.pdbx_strand_id
1 'polypeptide(L)' 'MDRYSLDQYYCRMKFWKLFGNEIRIYDGNRQNLLLFVKQKAFKLKEAITVYADESKSEELPRINARSVIDF' A
#
# COMPACT_ATOMS: atom_id res chain seq x y z
N MET A 1 10.25 -10.16 -12.73
CA MET A 1 9.15 -9.28 -13.20
C MET A 1 9.43 -7.90 -12.66
N ASP A 2 9.48 -6.88 -13.52
CA ASP A 2 9.49 -5.50 -13.05
C ASP A 2 8.08 -5.17 -12.53
N ARG A 3 7.97 -4.93 -11.23
CA ARG A 3 6.69 -4.75 -10.53
C ARG A 3 5.99 -3.44 -10.87
N TYR A 4 6.65 -2.53 -11.60
CA TYR A 4 6.12 -1.22 -11.98
C TYR A 4 5.76 -1.11 -13.47
N SER A 5 6.13 -2.11 -14.29
CA SER A 5 5.99 -2.05 -15.75
C SER A 5 4.73 -2.70 -16.30
N LEU A 6 3.77 -3.08 -15.44
CA LEU A 6 2.53 -3.72 -15.88
C LEU A 6 1.48 -2.66 -16.25
N ASP A 7 0.64 -2.97 -17.24
CA ASP A 7 -0.47 -2.12 -17.65
C ASP A 7 -1.72 -2.28 -16.76
N GLN A 8 -1.81 -3.38 -16.02
CA GLN A 8 -2.96 -3.69 -15.18
C GLN A 8 -2.54 -4.27 -13.83
N TYR A 9 -3.20 -3.79 -12.78
CA TYR A 9 -3.03 -4.24 -11.41
C TYR A 9 -4.38 -4.58 -10.78
N TYR A 10 -4.39 -5.57 -9.89
CA TYR A 10 -5.55 -5.89 -9.07
C TYR A 10 -5.32 -5.49 -7.61
N CYS A 11 -6.19 -4.63 -7.09
CA CYS A 11 -6.08 -4.09 -5.75
C CYS A 11 -7.14 -4.71 -4.82
N ARG A 12 -6.70 -5.23 -3.67
CA ARG A 12 -7.58 -5.73 -2.61
C ARG A 12 -7.28 -5.01 -1.30
N MET A 13 -8.24 -4.21 -0.85
CA MET A 13 -8.17 -3.51 0.42
C MET A 13 -8.87 -4.29 1.54
N LYS A 14 -8.23 -4.33 2.71
CA LYS A 14 -8.82 -4.78 3.98
C LYS A 14 -8.90 -3.57 4.92
N PHE A 15 -10.11 -3.05 5.09
CA PHE A 15 -10.38 -1.86 5.87
C PHE A 15 -10.61 -2.21 7.35
N TRP A 16 -9.76 -1.72 8.24
CA TRP A 16 -9.91 -1.87 9.69
C TRP A 16 -9.95 -0.50 10.37
N LYS A 17 -11.12 -0.12 10.91
CA LYS A 17 -11.33 1.21 11.51
C LYS A 17 -10.35 1.56 12.63
N LEU A 18 -9.80 0.58 13.35
CA LEU A 18 -8.93 0.81 14.52
C LEU A 18 -7.44 0.68 14.22
N PHE A 19 -7.04 -0.15 13.24
CA PHE A 19 -5.63 -0.48 12.99
C PHE A 19 -5.08 0.15 11.71
N GLY A 20 -5.96 0.72 10.89
CA GLY A 20 -5.64 1.27 9.58
C GLY A 20 -5.82 0.23 8.47
N ASN A 21 -5.62 0.67 7.24
CA ASN A 21 -5.91 -0.14 6.07
C ASN A 21 -4.69 -0.93 5.63
N GLU A 22 -4.94 -2.14 5.16
CA GLU A 22 -3.96 -2.91 4.40
C GLU A 22 -4.45 -3.05 2.97
N ILE A 23 -3.56 -2.83 2.01
CA ILE A 23 -3.86 -2.99 0.58
C ILE A 23 -2.86 -3.98 0.00
N ARG A 24 -3.37 -4.99 -0.70
CA ARG A 24 -2.57 -5.94 -1.46
C ARG A 24 -2.75 -5.63 -2.93
N ILE A 25 -1.65 -5.45 -3.64
CA ILE A 25 -1.63 -5.16 -5.08
C ILE A 25 -0.99 -6.34 -5.79
N TYR A 26 -1.76 -6.96 -6.66
CA TYR A 26 -1.36 -8.09 -7.47
C TYR A 26 -1.21 -7.67 -8.93
N ASP A 27 -0.58 -8.54 -9.72
CA ASP A 27 -0.65 -8.49 -11.18
C ASP A 27 -2.09 -8.66 -11.71
N GLY A 28 -2.27 -8.44 -13.02
CA GLY A 28 -3.57 -8.52 -13.68
C GLY A 28 -4.27 -9.89 -13.54
N ASN A 29 -3.51 -10.97 -13.45
CA ASN A 29 -4.05 -12.33 -13.28
C ASN A 29 -4.33 -12.70 -11.80
N ARG A 30 -3.98 -11.81 -10.85
CA ARG A 30 -4.20 -11.96 -9.40
C ARG A 30 -3.39 -13.08 -8.73
N GLN A 31 -2.31 -13.54 -9.34
CA GLN A 31 -1.49 -14.65 -8.83
C GLN A 31 -0.28 -14.13 -8.06
N ASN A 32 0.36 -13.07 -8.54
CA ASN A 32 1.61 -12.58 -7.96
C ASN A 32 1.37 -11.33 -7.13
N LEU A 33 1.71 -11.37 -5.85
CA LEU A 33 1.74 -10.18 -5.01
C LEU A 33 2.93 -9.31 -5.44
N LEU A 34 2.66 -8.06 -5.77
CA LEU A 34 3.67 -7.13 -6.25
C LEU A 34 4.01 -6.08 -5.20
N LEU A 35 2.99 -5.61 -4.48
CA LEU A 35 3.13 -4.57 -3.46
C LEU A 35 2.18 -4.84 -2.30
N PHE A 36 2.64 -4.55 -1.09
CA PHE A 36 1.83 -4.55 0.11
C PHE A 36 1.87 -3.17 0.75
N VAL A 37 0.70 -2.56 0.97
CA VAL A 37 0.58 -1.21 1.51
C VAL A 37 -0.02 -1.27 2.90
N LYS A 38 0.59 -0.55 3.85
CA LYS A 38 0.06 -0.35 5.20
C LYS A 38 -0.16 1.13 5.49
N GLN A 39 -1.42 1.46 5.79
CA GLN A 39 -1.84 2.77 6.28
C GLN A 39 -2.10 2.68 7.79
N LYS A 40 -1.66 3.67 8.58
CA LYS A 40 -1.88 3.68 10.04
C LYS A 40 -3.09 4.56 10.37
N ALA A 41 -4.09 4.02 11.05
CA ALA A 41 -5.33 4.75 11.41
C ALA A 41 -5.14 5.92 12.39
N PHE A 42 -4.11 5.89 13.24
CA PHE A 42 -3.99 6.78 14.40
C PHE A 42 -3.00 7.95 14.24
N LYS A 43 -2.34 8.08 13.09
CA LYS A 43 -1.52 9.28 12.85
C LYS A 43 -2.38 10.27 12.08
N LEU A 44 -2.59 11.45 12.66
CA LEU A 44 -3.14 12.65 12.02
C LEU A 44 -2.48 12.92 10.63
N LYS A 45 -1.32 12.31 10.35
CA LYS A 45 -0.61 12.28 9.07
C LYS A 45 -0.73 10.88 8.46
N GLU A 46 -1.51 10.73 7.39
CA GLU A 46 -1.70 9.48 6.64
C GLU A 46 -0.44 9.10 5.84
N ALA A 47 0.68 8.84 6.50
CA ALA A 47 1.84 8.27 5.82
C ALA A 47 1.51 6.86 5.33
N ILE A 48 1.75 6.61 4.05
CA ILE A 48 1.53 5.32 3.40
C ILE A 48 2.90 4.66 3.25
N THR A 49 3.07 3.48 3.84
CA THR A 49 4.27 2.66 3.63
C THR A 49 3.94 1.54 2.66
N VAL A 50 4.81 1.38 1.65
CA VAL A 50 4.74 0.32 0.66
C VAL A 50 5.87 -0.67 0.94
N TYR A 51 5.58 -1.95 0.81
CA TYR A 51 6.50 -3.07 1.03
C TYR A 51 6.46 -3.99 -0.19
N ALA A 52 7.52 -4.79 -0.38
CA ALA A 52 7.55 -5.80 -1.44
C ALA A 52 6.51 -6.90 -1.21
N ASP A 53 6.22 -7.22 0.05
CA ASP A 53 5.29 -8.27 0.44
C ASP A 53 4.75 -8.06 1.87
N GLU A 54 3.99 -9.05 2.36
CA GLU A 54 3.36 -9.01 3.69
C GLU A 54 4.34 -9.17 4.86
N SER A 55 5.55 -9.70 4.61
CA SER A 55 6.60 -9.86 5.63
C SER A 55 7.11 -8.51 6.12
N LYS A 56 6.95 -7.46 5.32
CA LYS A 56 7.42 -6.09 5.59
C LYS A 56 8.94 -6.00 5.80
N SER A 57 9.69 -6.95 5.25
CA SER A 57 11.16 -7.00 5.33
C SER A 57 11.84 -5.97 4.43
N GLU A 58 11.25 -5.70 3.26
CA GLU A 58 11.73 -4.72 2.28
C GLU A 58 10.74 -3.57 2.18
N GLU A 59 11.13 -2.38 2.68
CA GLU A 59 10.39 -1.14 2.44
C GLU A 59 10.69 -0.59 1.04
N LEU A 60 9.62 -0.32 0.31
CA LEU A 60 9.63 0.33 -1.00
C LEU A 60 9.39 1.83 -0.83
N PRO A 61 9.36 2.63 -1.92
CA PRO A 61 9.21 4.08 -1.82
C PRO A 61 8.04 4.47 -0.92
N ARG A 62 8.34 5.28 0.08
CA ARG A 62 7.37 5.78 1.04
C ARG A 62 6.64 6.97 0.45
N ILE A 63 5.31 6.93 0.50
CA ILE A 63 4.48 8.06 0.08
C ILE A 63 4.15 8.88 1.34
N ASN A 64 4.71 10.09 1.40
CA ASN A 64 4.41 11.03 2.46
C ASN A 64 3.22 11.90 2.06
N ALA A 65 2.12 11.83 2.82
CA ALA A 65 1.05 12.81 2.70
C ALA A 65 1.60 14.20 3.13
N ARG A 66 1.46 15.22 2.27
CA ARG A 66 2.05 16.55 2.47
C ARG A 66 1.23 17.48 3.38
N SER A 67 -0.02 17.16 3.70
CA SER A 67 -0.85 17.94 4.63
C SER A 67 -2.11 17.16 5.02
N VAL A 68 -2.68 17.47 6.18
CA VAL A 68 -3.99 17.00 6.68
C VAL A 68 -5.11 17.99 6.30
N ILE A 69 -4.71 19.10 5.69
CA ILE A 69 -5.50 20.29 5.51
C ILE A 69 -5.52 20.60 4.02
N ASP A 70 -6.70 20.51 3.43
CA ASP A 70 -7.08 21.17 2.19
C ASP A 70 -7.86 22.44 2.63
N PHE A 71 -7.25 23.61 2.48
CA PHE A 71 -7.96 24.90 2.51
C PHE A 71 -7.72 25.57 1.17
#